data_AF-A0A966UQ65-F1
#
_entry.id   AF-A0A966UQ65-F1
#
_cell.length_a   1.000
_cell.length_b   1.000
_cell.length_c   1.000
_cell.angle_alpha   90.00
_cell.angle_beta   90.00
_cell.angle_gamma   90.00
#
_symmetry.space_group_name_H-M   'P 1'
#
loop_
_entity.id
_entity.type
_entity.pdbx_description
1 polymer ?
#
loop_
_entity_poly.entity_id
_entity_poly.type
_entity_poly.pdbx_seq_one_letter_code
_entity_poly.pdbx_strand_id
1 'polypeptide(L)'
;MKKDVAKKWVKALRSGKYKQGQCYLKQFNDNGQAKHCCLGVLCELYNDSMRKNHKKTLSTKIRSKHSTDCVTFNNKEGELPKVVMKWADIKDPIGRYIIETKNSPLGEIEEVGSLADKNDIGITFKTIANFIEKNVDAI
;
A
#
# COMPACT_ATOMS: atom_id res chain seq x y z
N MET A 1 4.25 10.71 5.61
CA MET A 1 3.88 9.52 6.41
C MET A 1 4.86 9.28 7.56
N LYS A 2 4.49 8.50 8.59
CA LYS A 2 5.41 8.19 9.71
C LYS A 2 6.64 7.43 9.23
N LYS A 3 7.83 7.96 9.52
CA LYS A 3 9.12 7.41 9.05
C LYS A 3 9.39 5.99 9.55
N ASP A 4 8.96 5.63 10.76
CA ASP A 4 9.15 4.26 11.29
C ASP A 4 8.25 3.23 10.60
N VAL A 5 7.00 3.62 10.27
CA VAL A 5 6.07 2.80 9.48
C VAL A 5 6.59 2.63 8.06
N ALA A 6 7.07 3.72 7.43
CA ALA A 6 7.66 3.68 6.10
C ALA A 6 8.84 2.70 6.03
N LYS A 7 9.77 2.74 7.01
CA LYS A 7 10.90 1.79 7.08
C LYS A 7 10.44 0.34 7.15
N LYS A 8 9.42 0.03 7.97
CA LYS A 8 8.85 -1.33 8.07
C LYS A 8 8.19 -1.75 6.75
N TRP A 9 7.48 -0.83 6.11
CA TRP A 9 6.79 -1.06 4.85
C TRP A 9 7.76 -1.32 3.69
N VAL A 10 8.76 -0.47 3.52
CA VAL A 10 9.85 -0.63 2.55
C VAL A 10 10.56 -1.96 2.76
N LYS A 11 10.88 -2.33 4.01
CA LYS A 11 11.48 -3.64 4.31
C LYS A 11 10.59 -4.80 3.90
N ALA A 12 9.29 -4.73 4.18
CA ALA A 12 8.33 -5.77 3.82
C ALA A 12 8.17 -5.94 2.30
N LEU A 13 8.09 -4.83 1.56
CA LEU A 13 8.01 -4.85 0.10
C LEU A 13 9.26 -5.46 -0.53
N ARG A 14 10.45 -5.19 0.03
CA ARG A 14 11.73 -5.74 -0.43
C ARG A 14 11.97 -7.19 0.01
N SER A 15 11.19 -7.75 0.93
CA SER A 15 11.54 -9.02 1.59
C SER A 15 11.23 -10.27 0.75
N GLY A 16 10.49 -10.14 -0.36
CA GLY A 16 10.02 -11.27 -1.17
C GLY A 16 8.92 -12.13 -0.51
N LYS A 17 8.49 -11.80 0.73
CA LYS A 17 7.43 -12.50 1.47
C LYS A 17 6.06 -12.29 0.84
N TYR A 18 5.82 -11.09 0.31
CA TYR A 18 4.54 -10.71 -0.30
C TYR A 18 4.64 -10.83 -1.81
N LYS A 19 3.65 -11.49 -2.43
CA LYS A 19 3.52 -11.55 -3.89
C LYS A 19 2.71 -10.36 -4.36
N GLN A 20 3.19 -9.67 -5.38
CA GLN A 20 2.51 -8.49 -5.91
C GLN A 20 1.23 -8.90 -6.66
N GLY A 21 0.14 -8.21 -6.38
CA GLY A 21 -1.16 -8.24 -7.07
C GLY A 21 -1.56 -6.84 -7.52
N GLN A 22 -2.74 -6.70 -8.10
CA GLN A 22 -3.24 -5.46 -8.72
C GLN A 22 -4.72 -5.26 -8.41
N CYS A 23 -5.21 -4.03 -8.45
CA CYS A 23 -6.61 -3.62 -8.23
C CYS A 23 -7.17 -3.86 -6.81
N TYR A 24 -6.58 -4.77 -6.04
CA TYR A 24 -7.03 -5.14 -4.70
C TYR A 24 -5.90 -5.05 -3.67
N LEU A 25 -6.24 -4.61 -2.45
CA LEU A 25 -5.38 -4.69 -1.28
C LEU A 25 -4.87 -6.12 -1.08
N LYS A 26 -5.76 -7.11 -1.20
CA LYS A 26 -5.40 -8.52 -1.16
C LYS A 26 -6.35 -9.33 -2.01
N GLN A 27 -5.80 -10.24 -2.80
CA GLN A 27 -6.52 -11.17 -3.65
C GLN A 27 -5.84 -12.54 -3.63
N PHE A 28 -6.44 -13.51 -4.30
CA PHE A 28 -5.88 -14.83 -4.49
C PHE A 28 -5.74 -15.15 -5.98
N ASN A 29 -4.67 -15.84 -6.36
CA ASN A 29 -4.59 -16.47 -7.68
C ASN A 29 -5.36 -17.80 -7.70
N ASP A 30 -5.42 -18.44 -8.87
CA ASP A 30 -6.15 -19.70 -9.08
C ASP A 30 -5.67 -20.85 -8.18
N ASN A 31 -4.43 -20.76 -7.68
CA ASN A 31 -3.84 -21.73 -6.73
C ASN A 31 -4.11 -21.36 -5.26
N GLY A 32 -4.96 -20.37 -4.97
CA GLY A 32 -5.26 -19.89 -3.62
C GLY A 32 -4.11 -19.13 -2.95
N GLN A 33 -3.07 -18.74 -3.69
CA GLN A 33 -1.95 -17.99 -3.13
C GLN A 33 -2.30 -16.51 -3.02
N ALA A 34 -2.07 -15.94 -1.83
CA ALA A 34 -2.31 -14.54 -1.59
C ALA A 34 -1.36 -13.64 -2.40
N LYS A 35 -1.94 -12.64 -3.06
CA LYS A 35 -1.26 -11.51 -3.68
C LYS A 35 -1.76 -10.21 -3.06
N HIS A 36 -0.92 -9.20 -2.99
CA HIS A 36 -1.21 -7.91 -2.37
C HIS A 36 -0.78 -6.78 -3.29
N CYS A 37 -1.53 -5.68 -3.35
CA CYS A 37 -0.94 -4.42 -3.80
C CYS A 37 -0.03 -3.85 -2.70
N CYS A 38 0.73 -2.79 -3.00
CA CYS A 38 1.62 -2.17 -2.02
C CYS A 38 0.88 -1.70 -0.75
N LEU A 39 -0.33 -1.11 -0.90
CA LEU A 39 -1.17 -0.66 0.21
C LEU A 39 -1.75 -1.82 1.03
N GLY A 40 -1.96 -2.97 0.37
CA GLY A 40 -2.33 -4.23 1.02
C GLY A 40 -1.28 -4.74 1.99
N VAL A 41 0.00 -4.65 1.59
CA VAL A 41 1.12 -4.98 2.47
C VAL A 41 1.11 -4.07 3.71
N LEU A 42 0.77 -2.78 3.56
CA LEU A 42 0.63 -1.87 4.70
C LEU A 42 -0.50 -2.28 5.65
N CYS A 43 -1.62 -2.80 5.14
CA CYS A 43 -2.70 -3.35 5.96
C CYS A 43 -2.27 -4.59 6.75
N GLU A 44 -1.47 -5.49 6.15
CA GLU A 44 -0.91 -6.65 6.86
C GLU A 44 0.06 -6.22 7.97
N LEU A 45 0.89 -5.20 7.73
CA LEU A 45 1.80 -4.64 8.74
C LEU A 45 1.05 -3.97 9.90
N TYR A 46 -0.05 -3.28 9.61
CA TYR A 46 -0.95 -2.76 10.66
C TYR A 46 -1.44 -3.91 11.54
N ASN A 47 -1.96 -4.98 10.94
CA ASN A 47 -2.46 -6.14 11.67
C ASN A 47 -1.36 -6.83 12.50
N ASP A 48 -0.16 -6.99 11.95
CA ASP A 48 1.01 -7.51 12.68
C ASP A 48 1.35 -6.62 13.88
N SER A 49 1.33 -5.30 13.71
CA SER A 49 1.55 -4.33 14.79
C SER A 49 0.46 -4.44 15.86
N MET A 50 -0.81 -4.55 15.50
CA MET A 50 -1.91 -4.68 16.46
C MET A 50 -1.82 -5.99 17.25
N ARG A 51 -1.56 -7.12 16.58
CA ARG A 51 -1.36 -8.42 17.24
C ARG A 51 -0.24 -8.38 18.27
N LYS A 52 0.93 -7.83 17.91
CA LYS A 52 2.08 -7.71 18.82
C LYS A 52 1.80 -6.86 20.06
N ASN A 53 0.83 -5.96 19.97
CA ASN A 53 0.43 -5.08 21.07
C ASN A 53 -0.88 -5.54 21.74
N HIS A 54 -1.39 -6.75 21.45
CA HIS A 54 -2.65 -7.27 21.97
C HIS A 54 -3.86 -6.35 21.70
N LYS A 55 -3.85 -5.66 20.55
CA LYS A 55 -4.91 -4.75 20.10
C LYS A 55 -5.76 -5.38 18.99
N LYS A 56 -6.98 -4.84 18.82
CA LYS A 56 -7.91 -5.27 17.76
C LYS A 56 -7.32 -5.04 16.37
N THR A 57 -7.29 -6.09 15.55
CA THR A 57 -6.91 -6.04 14.14
C THR A 57 -8.04 -5.54 13.25
N LEU A 58 -7.75 -5.30 11.97
CA LEU A 58 -8.75 -5.04 10.95
C LEU A 58 -9.72 -6.23 10.84
N SER A 59 -11.00 -5.95 10.66
CA SER A 59 -11.98 -6.97 10.26
C SER A 59 -11.67 -7.38 8.82
N THR A 60 -11.48 -8.68 8.58
CA THR A 60 -11.22 -9.21 7.23
C THR A 60 -12.35 -10.10 6.76
N LYS A 61 -12.80 -9.93 5.52
CA LYS A 61 -13.78 -10.81 4.86
C LYS A 61 -13.33 -11.14 3.44
N ILE A 62 -13.43 -12.40 3.06
CA ILE A 62 -13.27 -12.83 1.66
C ILE A 62 -14.54 -12.46 0.89
N ARG A 63 -14.38 -11.92 -0.32
CA ARG A 63 -15.44 -11.67 -1.28
C ARG A 63 -15.10 -12.41 -2.56
N SER A 64 -15.97 -13.33 -2.95
CA SER A 64 -15.85 -13.98 -4.25
C SER A 64 -16.38 -13.09 -5.35
N LYS A 65 -15.56 -12.91 -6.38
CA LYS A 65 -15.94 -12.21 -7.62
C LYS A 65 -15.79 -13.17 -8.79
N HIS A 66 -16.44 -12.85 -9.91
CA HIS A 66 -16.45 -13.70 -11.10
C HIS A 66 -15.06 -14.11 -11.61
N SER A 67 -14.00 -13.32 -11.35
CA SER A 67 -12.65 -13.56 -11.85
C SER A 67 -11.56 -13.75 -10.78
N THR A 68 -11.78 -13.35 -9.52
CA THR A 68 -10.79 -13.51 -8.44
C THR A 68 -11.43 -13.27 -7.07
N ASP A 69 -11.06 -14.08 -6.08
CA ASP A 69 -11.41 -13.82 -4.69
C ASP A 69 -10.55 -12.67 -4.14
N CYS A 70 -11.18 -11.69 -3.48
CA CYS A 70 -10.48 -10.60 -2.80
C CYS A 70 -10.77 -10.56 -1.31
N VAL A 71 -9.92 -9.88 -0.55
CA VAL A 71 -10.10 -9.66 0.89
C VAL A 71 -10.38 -8.19 1.14
N THR A 72 -11.47 -7.93 1.86
CA THR A 72 -11.72 -6.60 2.43
C THR A 72 -11.00 -6.45 3.75
N PHE A 73 -10.43 -5.27 4.01
CA PHE A 73 -9.96 -4.82 5.31
C PHE A 73 -10.89 -3.71 5.80
N ASN A 74 -11.60 -3.91 6.91
CA ASN A 74 -12.66 -2.99 7.37
C ASN A 74 -13.62 -2.55 6.25
N ASN A 75 -14.09 -3.52 5.44
CA ASN A 75 -14.96 -3.33 4.28
C ASN A 75 -14.34 -2.55 3.09
N LYS A 76 -13.02 -2.34 3.07
CA LYS A 76 -12.30 -1.74 1.93
C LYS A 76 -11.48 -2.80 1.19
N GLU A 77 -11.55 -2.83 -0.13
CA GLU A 77 -10.84 -3.80 -0.97
C GLU A 77 -9.82 -3.18 -1.92
N GLY A 78 -9.93 -1.89 -2.27
CA GLY A 78 -9.02 -1.20 -3.19
C GLY A 78 -8.26 0.00 -2.59
N GLU A 79 -8.61 0.41 -1.36
CA GLU A 79 -8.05 1.61 -0.73
C GLU A 79 -7.84 1.42 0.77
N LEU A 80 -6.95 2.21 1.38
CA LEU A 80 -6.63 2.08 2.80
C LEU A 80 -7.84 2.36 3.70
N PRO A 81 -8.08 1.52 4.73
CA PRO A 81 -8.99 1.88 5.80
C PRO A 81 -8.48 3.10 6.60
N LYS A 82 -9.39 3.98 7.04
CA LYS A 82 -9.07 5.18 7.84
C LYS A 82 -8.16 4.91 9.04
N VAL A 83 -8.31 3.75 9.69
CA VAL A 83 -7.48 3.36 10.85
C VAL A 83 -6.03 3.07 10.46
N VAL A 84 -5.80 2.53 9.25
CA VAL A 84 -4.45 2.29 8.72
C VAL A 84 -3.83 3.61 8.29
N MET A 85 -4.60 4.48 7.63
CA MET A 85 -4.18 5.85 7.30
C MET A 85 -3.72 6.62 8.54
N LYS A 86 -4.53 6.65 9.60
CA LYS A 86 -4.17 7.30 10.88
C LYS A 86 -2.95 6.65 11.56
N TRP A 87 -2.83 5.34 11.50
CA TRP A 87 -1.69 4.62 12.07
C TRP A 87 -0.38 4.98 11.34
N ALA A 88 -0.42 5.00 10.01
CA ALA A 88 0.74 5.27 9.14
C ALA A 88 0.99 6.76 8.89
N ASP A 89 0.05 7.65 9.25
CA ASP A 89 0.02 9.07 8.89
C ASP A 89 0.06 9.31 7.37
N ILE A 90 -0.76 8.55 6.64
CA ILE A 90 -1.00 8.74 5.20
C ILE A 90 -2.30 9.53 5.03
N LYS A 91 -2.28 10.60 4.24
CA LYS A 91 -3.41 11.54 4.13
C LYS A 91 -4.47 11.08 3.13
N ASP A 92 -4.09 10.27 2.16
CA ASP A 92 -4.95 9.87 1.05
C ASP A 92 -5.11 8.33 0.97
N PRO A 93 -6.33 7.80 0.75
CA PRO A 93 -6.60 6.38 0.86
C PRO A 93 -5.97 5.52 -0.26
N ILE A 94 -5.56 6.12 -1.38
CA ILE A 94 -4.83 5.43 -2.47
C ILE A 94 -3.32 5.75 -2.45
N GLY A 95 -2.85 6.45 -1.42
CA GLY A 95 -1.46 6.84 -1.27
C GLY A 95 -1.04 7.89 -2.30
N ARG A 96 -1.90 8.91 -2.52
CA ARG A 96 -1.54 10.08 -3.34
C ARG A 96 -0.29 10.76 -2.78
N TYR A 97 0.59 11.18 -3.69
CA TYR A 97 1.77 11.97 -3.40
C TYR A 97 1.85 13.17 -4.36
N ILE A 98 2.58 14.20 -3.94
CA ILE A 98 2.91 15.37 -4.76
C ILE A 98 4.42 15.58 -4.66
N ILE A 99 5.13 15.55 -5.78
CA ILE A 99 6.57 15.83 -5.84
C ILE A 99 6.78 17.13 -6.60
N GLU A 100 7.32 18.13 -5.90
CA GLU A 100 7.79 19.36 -6.51
C GLU A 100 9.10 19.10 -7.25
N THR A 101 9.10 19.29 -8.56
CA THR A 101 10.33 19.27 -9.37
C THR A 101 10.86 20.69 -9.52
N LYS A 102 11.80 21.05 -8.65
CA LYS A 102 12.56 22.30 -8.80
C LYS A 102 13.50 22.16 -9.99
N ASN A 103 13.50 23.14 -10.90
CA ASN A 103 14.31 23.22 -12.13
C ASN A 103 13.84 22.36 -13.32
N SER A 104 12.53 22.13 -13.49
CA SER A 104 12.05 21.61 -14.78
C SER A 104 12.18 22.68 -15.88
N PRO A 105 12.56 22.31 -17.12
CA PRO A 105 12.66 23.24 -18.26
C PRO A 105 11.35 23.98 -18.59
N LEU A 106 10.22 23.49 -18.07
CA LEU A 106 8.89 24.03 -18.28
C LEU A 106 8.38 24.86 -17.08
N GLY A 107 9.24 25.16 -16.09
CA GLY A 107 8.87 25.79 -14.82
C GLY A 107 8.70 24.78 -13.68
N GLU A 108 8.29 25.23 -12.50
CA GLU A 108 7.97 24.33 -11.39
C GLU A 108 6.80 23.41 -11.80
N ILE A 109 7.05 22.10 -11.83
CA ILE A 109 6.00 21.10 -12.09
C ILE A 109 5.77 20.28 -10.81
N GLU A 110 4.50 20.13 -10.46
CA GLU A 110 4.04 19.18 -9.45
C GLU A 110 3.75 17.84 -10.12
N GLU A 111 4.60 16.83 -9.87
CA GLU A 111 4.25 15.45 -10.22
C GLU A 111 3.24 14.93 -9.18
N VAL A 112 1.99 14.76 -9.60
CA VAL A 112 0.94 14.15 -8.80
C VAL A 112 0.73 12.71 -9.24
N GLY A 113 0.68 11.78 -8.30
CA GLY A 113 0.37 10.38 -8.58
C GLY A 113 -0.07 9.63 -7.33
N SER A 114 -0.32 8.33 -7.44
CA SER A 114 -0.65 7.48 -6.30
C SER A 114 0.15 6.17 -6.29
N LEU A 115 0.37 5.63 -5.09
CA LEU A 115 1.06 4.35 -4.93
C LEU A 115 0.20 3.17 -5.42
N ALA A 116 -1.12 3.27 -5.34
CA ALA A 116 -2.05 2.31 -5.93
C ALA A 116 -1.91 2.26 -7.45
N ASP A 117 -1.91 3.41 -8.13
CA ASP A 117 -1.78 3.47 -9.59
C ASP A 117 -0.42 2.94 -10.05
N LYS A 118 0.67 3.32 -9.36
CA LYS A 118 2.00 2.76 -9.66
C LYS A 118 2.02 1.23 -9.56
N ASN A 119 1.35 0.68 -8.54
CA ASN A 119 1.24 -0.77 -8.39
C ASN A 119 0.45 -1.40 -9.55
N ASP A 120 -0.67 -0.79 -9.93
CA ASP A 120 -1.58 -1.35 -10.92
C ASP A 120 -1.04 -1.27 -12.35
N ILE A 121 -0.21 -0.27 -12.66
CA ILE A 121 0.54 -0.23 -13.94
C ILE A 121 1.77 -1.14 -13.98
N GLY A 122 2.00 -1.94 -12.94
CA GLY A 122 3.05 -2.97 -12.92
C GLY A 122 4.41 -2.52 -12.41
N ILE A 123 4.53 -1.35 -11.77
CA ILE A 123 5.79 -0.97 -11.09
C ILE A 123 6.06 -1.98 -9.97
N THR A 124 7.25 -2.56 -9.95
CA THR A 124 7.60 -3.62 -8.99
C THR A 124 7.62 -3.10 -7.55
N PHE A 125 7.37 -3.98 -6.58
CA PHE A 125 7.56 -3.70 -5.15
C PHE A 125 8.93 -3.12 -4.82
N LYS A 126 10.00 -3.56 -5.50
CA LYS A 126 11.35 -3.00 -5.31
C LYS A 126 11.39 -1.52 -5.68
N THR A 127 10.82 -1.16 -6.84
CA THR A 127 10.79 0.22 -7.33
C THR A 127 9.84 1.09 -6.49
N ILE A 128 8.67 0.58 -6.12
CA ILE A 128 7.73 1.26 -5.20
C ILE A 128 8.39 1.50 -3.83
N ALA A 129 9.11 0.52 -3.29
CA ALA A 129 9.81 0.67 -2.02
C ALA A 129 10.90 1.74 -2.08
N ASN A 130 11.68 1.80 -3.16
CA ASN A 130 12.65 2.88 -3.39
C ASN A 130 11.99 4.25 -3.45
N PHE A 131 10.84 4.34 -4.14
CA PHE A 131 10.06 5.57 -4.23
C PHE A 131 9.55 6.03 -2.86
N ILE A 132 8.98 5.12 -2.06
CA ILE A 132 8.49 5.43 -0.70
C ILE A 132 9.65 5.89 0.20
N GLU A 133 10.79 5.22 0.14
CA GLU A 133 11.97 5.56 0.94
C GLU A 133 12.51 6.95 0.62
N LYS A 134 12.56 7.32 -0.68
CA LYS A 134 13.02 8.63 -1.14
C LYS A 134 12.03 9.77 -0.85
N ASN A 135 10.73 9.48 -0.90
CA ASN A 135 9.66 10.49 -0.88
C ASN A 135 8.72 10.35 0.34
N VAL A 136 9.22 9.84 1.47
CA VAL A 136 8.41 9.54 2.66
C VAL A 136 7.61 10.74 3.19
N ASP A 137 8.14 11.95 3.01
CA ASP A 137 7.53 13.18 3.49
C ASP A 137 6.46 13.72 2.50
N ALA A 138 6.44 13.22 1.26
CA ALA A 138 5.48 13.59 0.21
C ALA A 138 4.24 12.67 0.11
N ILE A 139 4.24 11.56 0.87
CA ILE A 139 3.17 10.54 0.94
C ILE A 139 2.39 10.73 2.24
#